data_AF-A0A8S9P3J8-F1
#
_entry.id   AF-A0A8S9P3J8-F1
#
_cell.length_a   1.000
_cell.length_b   1.000
_cell.length_c   1.000
_cell.angle_alpha   90.00
_cell.angle_beta   90.00
_cell.angle_gamma   90.00
#
_symmetry.space_group_name_H-M   'P 1'
#
loop_
_entity.id
_entity.type
_entity.pdbx_description
1 polymer ?
#
loop_
_entity_poly.entity_id
_entity_poly.type
_entity_poly.pdbx_seq_one_letter_code
_entity_poly.pdbx_strand_id
1 'polypeptide(L)' 'MPFLNKTSSDCGVYALKHIECHLLGMDLSLVNDDNIREARLKIAYDLWEAANDPVIISRMSQFIPPNTTTDPVVKIL' A
#
# COMPACT_ATOMS: atom_id res chain seq x y z
N MET A 1 -13.05 -5.68 -13.18
CA MET A 1 -13.04 -4.25 -13.55
C MET A 1 -12.02 -4.04 -14.66
N PRO A 2 -12.36 -4.14 -15.96
CA PRO A 2 -11.36 -3.84 -16.98
C PRO A 2 -11.18 -2.31 -17.03
N PHE A 3 -9.93 -1.85 -16.91
CA PHE A 3 -9.47 -0.45 -16.96
C PHE A 3 -9.59 0.39 -15.67
N LEU A 4 -8.96 -0.08 -14.57
CA LEU A 4 -8.57 0.78 -13.44
C LEU A 4 -7.26 1.49 -13.73
N ASN A 5 -6.97 2.57 -13.00
CA ASN A 5 -5.75 3.36 -13.12
C ASN A 5 -5.57 3.95 -14.52
N LYS A 6 -6.63 4.57 -15.06
CA LYS A 6 -6.59 5.21 -16.40
C LYS A 6 -5.49 6.26 -16.55
N THR A 7 -5.16 6.94 -15.45
CA THR A 7 -4.07 7.93 -15.36
C THR A 7 -2.68 7.29 -15.40
N SER A 8 -2.58 5.97 -15.21
CA SER A 8 -1.33 5.20 -15.12
C SER A 8 -0.38 5.68 -14.01
N SER A 9 -0.87 6.38 -12.99
CA SER A 9 -0.06 6.95 -11.90
C SER A 9 -0.51 6.52 -10.50
N ASP A 10 -1.51 5.64 -10.41
CA ASP A 10 -2.20 5.28 -9.17
C ASP A 10 -2.01 3.82 -8.74
N CYS A 11 -1.09 3.09 -9.37
CA CYS A 11 -0.84 1.68 -9.06
C CYS A 11 -0.49 1.44 -7.59
N GLY A 12 0.27 2.35 -6.95
CA GLY A 12 0.59 2.26 -5.53
C GLY A 12 -0.62 2.47 -4.62
N VAL A 13 -1.53 3.38 -4.99
CA VAL A 13 -2.77 3.64 -4.23
C VAL A 13 -3.68 2.41 -4.30
N TYR A 14 -3.88 1.86 -5.50
CA TYR A 14 -4.62 0.61 -5.69
C TYR A 14 -4.02 -0.56 -4.93
N ALA A 15 -2.70 -0.75 -5.00
CA ALA A 15 -2.02 -1.85 -4.32
C ALA A 15 -2.25 -1.77 -2.80
N LEU A 16 -2.02 -0.61 -2.18
CA LEU A 16 -2.21 -0.43 -0.74
C LEU A 16 -3.66 -0.67 -0.32
N LYS A 17 -4.63 -0.09 -1.05
CA LYS A 17 -6.04 -0.27 -0.71
C LYS A 17 -6.53 -1.70 -0.94
N HIS A 18 -6.05 -2.40 -1.96
CA HIS A 18 -6.39 -3.81 -2.16
C HIS A 18 -5.82 -4.68 -1.04
N ILE A 19 -4.59 -4.44 -0.57
CA ILE A 19 -4.02 -5.12 0.60
C ILE A 19 -4.90 -4.89 1.84
N GLU A 20 -5.32 -3.64 2.07
CA GLU A 20 -6.20 -3.29 3.19
C GLU A 20 -7.57 -3.96 3.08
N CYS A 21 -8.20 -3.93 1.89
CA CYS A 21 -9.48 -4.61 1.67
C CYS A 21 -9.35 -6.12 1.92
N HIS A 22 -8.28 -6.77 1.45
CA HIS A 22 -8.03 -8.17 1.73
C HIS A 22 -7.87 -8.46 3.23
N LEU A 23 -7.10 -7.64 3.95
CA LEU A 23 -6.92 -7.76 5.40
C LEU A 23 -8.25 -7.65 6.16
N LEU A 24 -9.15 -6.77 5.70
CA LEU A 24 -10.43 -6.50 6.33
C LEU A 24 -11.59 -7.36 5.80
N GLY A 25 -11.35 -8.24 4.82
CA GLY A 25 -12.40 -9.04 4.17
C GLY A 25 -13.41 -8.20 3.38
N MET A 26 -13.00 -7.02 2.92
CA MET A 26 -13.83 -6.11 2.13
C MET A 26 -13.71 -6.39 0.62
N ASP A 27 -14.72 -5.95 -0.13
CA ASP A 27 -14.70 -6.02 -1.59
C ASP A 27 -13.63 -5.08 -2.17
N LEU A 28 -12.89 -5.56 -3.17
CA LEU A 28 -11.86 -4.80 -3.87
C LEU A 28 -12.46 -3.72 -4.77
N SER A 29 -13.75 -3.80 -5.09
CA SER A 29 -14.45 -2.80 -5.92
C SER A 29 -14.61 -1.43 -5.24
N LEU A 30 -14.34 -1.34 -3.93
CA LEU A 30 -14.47 -0.11 -3.14
C LEU A 30 -13.53 1.00 -3.61
N VAL A 31 -12.44 0.68 -4.32
CA VAL A 31 -11.51 1.66 -4.88
C VAL A 31 -11.54 1.61 -6.39
N ASN A 32 -11.75 2.78 -7.00
CA ASN A 32 -11.82 2.96 -8.44
C ASN A 32 -11.38 4.37 -8.84
N ASP A 33 -11.33 4.66 -10.14
CA ASP A 33 -10.79 5.93 -10.65
C ASP A 33 -11.62 7.15 -10.20
N ASP A 34 -12.90 6.95 -9.84
CA ASP A 34 -13.78 8.04 -9.40
C ASP A 34 -13.46 8.49 -7.97
N ASN A 35 -12.91 7.60 -7.13
CA ASN A 35 -12.58 7.87 -5.73
C ASN A 35 -11.09 7.75 -5.38
N ILE A 36 -10.24 7.58 -6.39
CA ILE A 36 -8.81 7.32 -6.22
C ILE A 36 -8.08 8.47 -5.54
N ARG A 37 -8.56 9.71 -5.72
CA ARG A 37 -7.99 10.90 -5.11
C ARG A 37 -8.21 10.91 -3.61
N GLU A 38 -9.41 10.57 -3.17
CA GLU A 38 -9.79 10.46 -1.76
C GLU A 38 -9.03 9.30 -1.09
N ALA A 39 -8.89 8.16 -1.79
CA ALA A 39 -8.05 7.05 -1.34
C ALA A 39 -6.58 7.48 -1.14
N ARG A 40 -6.02 8.27 -2.07
CA ARG A 40 -4.66 8.82 -1.95
C ARG A 40 -4.51 9.72 -0.73
N LEU A 41 -5.47 10.63 -0.50
CA LEU A 41 -5.44 11.53 0.64
C LEU A 41 -5.56 10.77 1.97
N LYS A 42 -6.41 9.74 2.03
CA LYS A 42 -6.52 8.88 3.21
C LYS A 42 -5.20 8.17 3.51
N ILE A 43 -4.55 7.57 2.51
CA ILE A 43 -3.23 6.96 2.68
C ILE A 43 -2.20 7.99 3.17
N ALA A 44 -2.18 9.19 2.60
CA ALA A 44 -1.24 10.23 3.02
C ALA A 44 -1.45 10.65 4.48
N TYR A 45 -2.71 10.78 4.91
CA TYR A 45 -3.05 11.07 6.30
C TYR A 45 -2.65 9.94 7.25
N ASP A 46 -2.96 8.69 6.89
CA ASP A 46 -2.63 7.51 7.69
C ASP A 46 -1.11 7.35 7.85
N LEU A 47 -0.35 7.61 6.77
CA LEU A 47 1.11 7.62 6.83
C LEU A 47 1.64 8.74 7.71
N TRP A 48 1.04 9.93 7.66
CA TRP A 48 1.42 11.04 8.53
C TRP A 48 1.12 10.72 10.00
N GLU A 49 -0.04 10.15 10.32
CA GLU A 49 -0.36 9.70 11.68
C GLU A 49 0.63 8.62 12.15
N ALA A 50 0.88 7.60 11.33
CA ALA A 50 1.82 6.53 11.64
C ALA A 50 3.27 7.03 11.84
N ALA A 51 3.69 8.04 11.08
CA ALA A 51 5.00 8.67 11.21
C ALA A 51 5.17 9.44 12.52
N ASN A 52 4.08 9.81 13.19
CA ASN A 52 4.10 10.48 14.49
C ASN A 52 3.83 9.50 15.66
N ASP A 53 3.54 8.23 15.39
CA ASP A 53 3.32 7.22 16.43
C ASP A 53 4.65 6.82 17.10
N PRO A 54 4.79 6.96 18.44
CA PRO A 54 6.05 6.67 19.13
C PRO A 54 6.52 5.21 19.02
N VAL A 55 5.58 4.25 18.94
CA VAL A 55 5.90 2.82 18.80
C VAL A 55 6.42 2.53 17.40
N ILE A 56 5.79 3.10 16.37
CA ILE A 56 6.25 2.97 14.99
C ILE A 56 7.61 3.63 14.82
N ILE A 57 7.80 4.87 15.33
CA ILE A 57 9.09 5.57 15.31
C ILE A 57 10.20 4.70 15.94
N SER A 58 9.94 4.16 17.13
CA SER A 58 10.89 3.30 17.84
C SER A 58 11.27 2.06 17.01
N ARG A 59 10.28 1.36 16.44
CA ARG A 59 10.52 0.19 15.59
C ARG A 59 11.28 0.53 14.31
N MET A 60 10.92 1.64 13.65
CA MET A 60 11.59 2.08 12.42
C MET A 60 13.03 2.50 12.66
N SER A 61 13.36 3.05 13.84
CA SER A 61 14.75 3.37 14.23
C SER A 61 15.65 2.13 14.34
N GLN A 62 15.06 0.96 14.56
CA GLN A 62 15.75 -0.32 14.70
C GLN A 62 15.67 -1.16 13.42
N PHE A 63 15.00 -0.66 12.38
CA PHE A 63 14.80 -1.40 11.14
C PHE A 63 16.12 -1.54 10.39
N ILE A 64 16.50 -2.78 10.13
CA ILE A 64 17.64 -3.14 9.27
C ILE A 64 17.05 -3.73 7.99
N PRO A 65 17.23 -3.09 6.82
CA PRO A 65 16.78 -3.65 5.56
C PRO A 65 17.37 -5.05 5.36
N PRO A 66 16.56 -6.04 4.93
CA PRO A 66 17.10 -7.36 4.62
C PRO A 66 18.13 -7.25 3.49
N ASN A 67 19.18 -8.05 3.58
CA ASN A 67 20.16 -8.16 2.48
C ASN A 67 19.42 -8.59 1.23
N THR A 68 19.53 -7.80 0.15
CA THR A 68 18.97 -8.15 -1.15
C THR A 68 19.67 -9.41 -1.65
N THR A 69 18.97 -10.53 -1.61
CA THR A 69 19.46 -11.74 -2.27
C THR A 69 19.22 -11.52 -3.76
N THR A 70 20.29 -11.47 -4.54
CA THR A 70 20.22 -11.31 -6.01
C THR A 70 19.80 -12.59 -6.73
N ASP A 71 19.23 -13.57 -6.00
CA ASP A 71 18.84 -14.84 -6.59
C ASP A 71 17.72 -14.57 -7.62
N PRO A 72 17.98 -14.76 -8.92
CA PRO A 72 17.06 -14.34 -9.97
C PRO A 72 15.80 -15.21 -10.03
N VAL A 73 15.69 -16.23 -9.17
CA VAL A 73 14.62 -17.22 -9.18
C VAL A 73 13.74 -17.05 -7.95
N VAL A 74 12.68 -16.26 -8.08
CA VAL A 74 11.55 -16.32 -7.14
C VAL A 74 10.73 -17.57 -7.50
N LYS A 75 10.87 -18.66 -6.72
CA LYS A 75 9.96 -19.81 -6.82
C LYS A 75 8.60 -19.40 -6.26
N ILE A 76 7.66 -19.12 -7.15
CA ILE A 76 6.25 -19.05 -6.81
C ILE A 76 5.76 -20.50 -6.73
N LEU A 77 5.41 -20.94 -5.51
CA LEU A 77 4.83 -22.26 -5.26
C LEU A 77 3.43 -22.38 -5.87
#